data_AF-A0A238FHC7-F1
#
_entry.id   AF-A0A238FHC7-F1
#
_cell.length_a   1.000
_cell.length_b   1.000
_cell.length_c   1.000
_cell.angle_alpha   90.00
_cell.angle_beta   90.00
_cell.angle_gamma   90.00
#
_symmetry.space_group_name_H-M   'P 1'
#
loop_
_entity.id
_entity.type
_entity.pdbx_description
1 polymer ?
#
loop_
_entity_poly.entity_id
_entity_poly.type
_entity_poly.pdbx_seq_one_letter_code
_entity_poly.pdbx_strand_id
1 'polypeptide(L)'
;MQDLPYDELSHMDRLTQAADSVDDLIKIMYSTLSYLTRKANFKPLDPKFPITQTIPDLDPPHVFQENTNELVADFIRKAKQLEYLIAVLPTSSTSQDLPDSSGTNAQGDPEFEQLEKEIQQSNREYLEALQVAETLYAQIQASLKAALATRTIPPPAES
;
A
#
# COMPACT_ATOMS: atom_id res chain seq x y z
N MET A 1 17.34 11.05 11.60
CA MET A 1 17.10 9.84 10.79
C MET A 1 15.62 9.92 10.45
N GLN A 2 15.32 10.23 9.19
CA GLN A 2 13.97 10.55 8.71
C GLN A 2 13.07 9.31 8.72
N ASP A 3 12.01 9.33 9.52
CA ASP A 3 10.81 8.50 9.28
C ASP A 3 9.87 9.33 8.40
N LEU A 4 10.05 9.16 7.08
CA LEU A 4 9.28 9.75 5.99
C LEU A 4 7.89 9.06 5.83
N PRO A 5 6.99 9.59 4.98
CA PRO A 5 5.54 9.32 4.94
C PRO A 5 5.19 7.98 4.27
N TYR A 6 5.76 6.89 4.79
CA TYR A 6 5.51 5.56 4.29
C TYR A 6 4.14 5.03 4.70
N ASP A 7 3.54 5.57 5.78
CA ASP A 7 2.33 5.01 6.34
C ASP A 7 1.08 5.36 5.51
N GLU A 8 0.95 6.60 5.00
CA GLU A 8 -0.19 6.98 4.14
C GLU A 8 -0.17 6.27 2.77
N LEU A 9 1.00 6.14 2.13
CA LEU A 9 1.11 5.33 0.91
C LEU A 9 0.86 3.85 1.20
N SER A 10 1.31 3.33 2.34
CA SER A 10 1.00 1.98 2.83
C SER A 10 -0.49 1.81 3.11
N HIS A 11 -1.19 2.85 3.60
CA HIS A 11 -2.62 2.82 3.87
C HIS A 11 -3.45 2.80 2.58
N MET A 12 -3.11 3.66 1.61
CA MET A 12 -3.71 3.61 0.27
C MET A 12 -3.43 2.29 -0.45
N ASP A 13 -2.23 1.74 -0.27
CA ASP A 13 -1.86 0.42 -0.79
C ASP A 13 -2.70 -0.69 -0.15
N ARG A 14 -2.92 -0.66 1.18
CA ARG A 14 -3.78 -1.65 1.89
C ARG A 14 -5.25 -1.55 1.52
N LEU A 15 -5.79 -0.35 1.35
CA LEU A 15 -7.18 -0.16 0.91
C LEU A 15 -7.37 -0.69 -0.52
N THR A 16 -6.43 -0.39 -1.42
CA THR A 16 -6.43 -0.92 -2.79
C THR A 16 -6.32 -2.44 -2.78
N GLN A 17 -5.41 -2.98 -1.97
CA GLN A 17 -5.24 -4.43 -1.78
C GLN A 17 -6.53 -5.09 -1.26
N ALA A 18 -7.29 -4.40 -0.39
CA ALA A 18 -8.55 -4.91 0.12
C ALA A 18 -9.61 -4.97 -0.99
N ALA A 19 -9.73 -3.90 -1.77
CA ALA A 19 -10.63 -3.86 -2.94
C ALA A 19 -10.28 -4.97 -3.94
N ASP A 20 -9.01 -5.13 -4.29
CA ASP A 20 -8.54 -6.18 -5.21
C ASP A 20 -8.85 -7.59 -4.67
N SER A 21 -8.69 -7.80 -3.36
CA SER A 21 -9.00 -9.09 -2.73
C SER A 21 -10.48 -9.44 -2.75
N VAL A 22 -11.38 -8.44 -2.70
CA VAL A 22 -12.83 -8.61 -2.86
C VAL A 22 -13.16 -8.98 -4.31
N ASP A 23 -12.58 -8.27 -5.28
CA ASP A 23 -12.79 -8.58 -6.69
C ASP A 23 -12.32 -9.99 -7.05
N ASP A 24 -11.19 -10.41 -6.50
CA ASP A 24 -10.68 -11.77 -6.66
C ASP A 24 -11.59 -12.82 -6.01
N LEU A 25 -12.17 -12.54 -4.84
CA LEU A 25 -13.14 -13.41 -4.19
C LEU A 25 -14.40 -13.59 -5.07
N ILE A 26 -14.89 -12.51 -5.68
CA ILE A 26 -16.05 -12.53 -6.58
C ILE A 26 -15.73 -13.34 -7.85
N LYS A 27 -14.54 -13.17 -8.43
CA LYS A 27 -14.09 -13.98 -9.59
C LYS A 27 -14.05 -15.47 -9.26
N ILE A 28 -13.50 -15.84 -8.10
CA ILE A 28 -13.44 -17.23 -7.64
C ILE A 28 -14.85 -17.78 -7.41
N MET A 29 -15.76 -16.99 -6.84
CA MET A 29 -17.13 -17.40 -6.64
C MET A 29 -17.84 -17.67 -7.98
N TYR A 30 -17.68 -16.77 -8.95
CA TYR A 30 -18.24 -16.95 -10.29
C TYR A 30 -17.66 -18.18 -10.99
N SER A 31 -16.33 -18.39 -10.96
CA SER A 31 -15.70 -19.56 -11.58
C SER A 31 -16.16 -20.86 -10.92
N THR A 32 -16.32 -20.86 -9.59
CA THR A 32 -16.82 -22.01 -8.83
C THR A 32 -18.26 -22.35 -9.20
N LEU A 33 -19.15 -21.37 -9.25
CA LEU A 33 -20.55 -21.57 -9.67
C LEU A 33 -20.65 -22.01 -11.13
N SER A 34 -19.82 -21.44 -12.01
CA SER A 34 -19.76 -21.83 -13.42
C SER A 34 -19.29 -23.27 -13.58
N TYR A 35 -18.23 -23.66 -12.85
CA TYR A 35 -17.71 -25.02 -12.85
C TYR A 35 -18.75 -26.03 -12.35
N LEU A 36 -19.36 -25.77 -11.18
CA LEU A 36 -20.40 -26.62 -10.60
C LEU A 36 -21.61 -26.75 -11.55
N THR A 37 -22.06 -25.66 -12.15
CA THR A 37 -23.24 -25.67 -13.03
C THR A 37 -22.98 -26.44 -14.33
N ARG A 38 -21.76 -26.34 -14.89
CA ARG A 38 -21.41 -27.00 -16.15
C ARG A 38 -20.99 -28.46 -15.98
N LYS A 39 -20.46 -28.84 -14.81
CA LYS A 39 -19.85 -30.16 -14.57
C LYS A 39 -20.64 -31.03 -13.58
N ALA A 40 -21.72 -30.53 -12.96
CA ALA A 40 -22.54 -31.33 -12.06
C ALA A 40 -23.24 -32.48 -12.80
N ASN A 41 -22.91 -33.72 -12.44
CA ASN A 41 -23.54 -34.90 -13.01
C ASN A 41 -24.98 -35.08 -12.51
N PHE A 42 -25.84 -35.66 -13.35
CA PHE A 42 -27.18 -36.08 -12.93
C PHE A 42 -27.07 -37.32 -12.03
N LYS A 43 -27.77 -37.31 -10.89
CA LYS A 43 -27.89 -38.46 -10.01
C LYS A 43 -29.26 -39.12 -10.25
N PRO A 44 -29.33 -40.41 -10.63
CA PRO A 44 -30.61 -41.07 -10.83
C PRO A 44 -31.33 -41.21 -9.48
N LEU A 45 -32.57 -40.73 -9.40
CA LEU A 45 -33.40 -40.82 -8.19
C LEU A 45 -33.91 -42.25 -7.96
N ASP A 46 -34.10 -43.02 -9.04
CA ASP A 46 -34.58 -44.40 -9.01
C ASP A 46 -33.73 -45.25 -9.99
N PRO A 47 -33.10 -46.37 -9.54
CA PRO A 47 -32.27 -47.22 -10.38
C PRO A 47 -33.00 -47.86 -11.57
N LYS A 48 -34.34 -47.83 -11.61
CA LYS A 48 -35.13 -48.34 -12.74
C LYS A 48 -35.11 -47.44 -13.98
N PHE A 49 -34.78 -46.16 -13.83
CA PHE A 49 -34.81 -45.19 -14.93
C PHE A 49 -33.40 -44.66 -15.21
N PRO A 50 -32.74 -45.11 -16.29
CA PRO A 50 -31.42 -44.60 -16.65
C PRO A 50 -31.51 -43.15 -17.13
N ILE A 51 -30.47 -42.36 -16.83
CA ILE A 51 -30.36 -40.97 -17.29
C ILE A 51 -30.12 -40.97 -18.80
N THR A 52 -30.96 -40.26 -19.54
CA THR A 52 -30.92 -40.18 -21.01
C THR A 52 -30.12 -38.98 -21.53
N GLN A 53 -29.73 -38.05 -20.66
CA GLN A 53 -28.93 -36.87 -21.01
C GLN A 53 -27.51 -37.01 -20.48
N THR A 54 -26.54 -36.97 -21.39
CA THR A 54 -25.12 -36.93 -21.07
C THR A 54 -24.62 -35.50 -21.20
N ILE A 55 -23.96 -34.99 -20.17
CA ILE A 55 -23.29 -33.69 -20.22
C ILE A 55 -21.97 -33.87 -20.99
N PRO A 56 -21.67 -33.05 -22.01
CA PRO A 56 -20.38 -33.09 -22.70
C PRO A 56 -19.24 -32.68 -21.74
N ASP A 57 -18.07 -33.32 -21.87
CA ASP A 57 -16.89 -33.11 -21.00
C ASP A 57 -17.17 -33.33 -19.51
N LEU A 58 -17.87 -34.39 -19.13
CA LEU A 58 -18.09 -34.69 -17.72
C LEU A 58 -16.78 -35.16 -17.04
N ASP A 59 -16.41 -34.51 -15.94
CA ASP A 59 -15.27 -34.96 -15.14
C ASP A 59 -15.67 -36.23 -14.36
N PRO A 60 -14.78 -37.23 -14.23
CA PRO A 60 -15.06 -38.40 -13.41
C PRO A 60 -15.34 -37.98 -11.96
N PRO A 61 -16.21 -38.71 -11.22
CA PRO A 61 -16.72 -38.27 -9.93
C PRO A 61 -15.63 -38.02 -8.89
N HIS A 62 -14.52 -38.77 -8.96
CA HIS A 62 -13.33 -38.56 -8.12
C HIS A 62 -12.68 -37.20 -8.40
N VAL A 63 -12.44 -36.88 -9.67
CA VAL A 63 -11.80 -35.62 -10.09
C VAL A 63 -12.71 -34.42 -9.80
N PHE A 64 -14.02 -34.56 -10.03
CA PHE A 64 -14.99 -33.53 -9.67
C PHE A 64 -14.96 -33.23 -8.17
N GLN A 65 -14.96 -34.26 -7.33
CA GLN A 65 -14.90 -34.09 -5.88
C GLN A 65 -13.59 -33.43 -5.43
N GLU A 66 -12.46 -33.86 -5.99
CA GLU A 66 -11.14 -33.28 -5.72
C GLU A 66 -11.07 -31.79 -6.11
N ASN A 67 -11.51 -31.46 -7.32
CA ASN A 67 -11.57 -30.07 -7.80
C ASN A 67 -12.50 -29.21 -6.96
N THR A 68 -13.66 -29.73 -6.52
CA THR A 68 -14.55 -28.98 -5.63
C THR A 68 -13.93 -28.71 -4.26
N ASN A 69 -13.15 -29.65 -3.73
CA ASN A 69 -12.46 -29.46 -2.46
C ASN A 69 -11.35 -28.40 -2.59
N GLU A 70 -10.61 -28.39 -3.69
CA GLU A 70 -9.60 -27.37 -4.00
C GLU A 70 -10.24 -25.98 -4.11
N LEU A 71 -11.33 -25.85 -4.87
CA LEU A 71 -12.06 -24.58 -5.03
C LEU A 71 -12.57 -24.03 -3.69
N VAL A 72 -13.11 -24.89 -2.82
CA VAL A 72 -13.57 -24.50 -1.48
C VAL A 72 -12.38 -24.11 -0.60
N ALA A 73 -11.26 -24.83 -0.66
CA ALA A 73 -10.07 -24.49 0.10
C ALA A 73 -9.50 -23.12 -0.31
N ASP A 74 -9.47 -22.83 -1.60
CA ASP A 74 -9.02 -21.54 -2.14
C ASP A 74 -9.97 -20.40 -1.75
N PHE A 75 -11.29 -20.63 -1.81
CA PHE A 75 -12.29 -19.68 -1.35
C PHE A 75 -12.11 -19.34 0.14
N ILE A 76 -11.95 -20.34 1.00
CA ILE A 76 -11.72 -20.14 2.44
C ILE A 76 -10.41 -19.40 2.70
N ARG A 77 -9.34 -19.73 1.97
CA ARG A 77 -8.05 -19.05 2.09
C ARG A 77 -8.19 -17.57 1.75
N LYS A 78 -8.89 -17.24 0.66
CA LYS A 78 -9.13 -15.86 0.23
C LYS A 78 -10.03 -15.09 1.18
N ALA A 79 -11.07 -15.72 1.71
CA ALA A 79 -11.92 -15.12 2.74
C ALA A 79 -11.14 -14.77 4.02
N LYS A 80 -10.24 -15.67 4.48
CA LYS A 80 -9.35 -15.39 5.62
C LYS A 80 -8.33 -14.31 5.34
N GLN A 81 -7.80 -14.25 4.12
CA GLN A 81 -6.91 -13.17 3.69
C GLN A 81 -7.62 -11.82 3.74
N LEU A 82 -8.86 -11.76 3.25
CA LEU A 82 -9.70 -10.56 3.34
C LEU A 82 -9.99 -10.19 4.81
N GLU A 83 -10.33 -11.16 5.66
CA GLU A 83 -10.55 -10.91 7.09
C GLU A 83 -9.31 -10.33 7.79
N TYR A 84 -8.13 -10.90 7.52
CA TYR A 84 -6.87 -10.36 8.03
C TYR A 84 -6.61 -8.95 7.51
N LEU A 85 -6.85 -8.72 6.21
CA LEU A 85 -6.62 -7.43 5.60
C LEU A 85 -7.56 -6.36 6.17
N ILE A 86 -8.83 -6.71 6.44
CA ILE A 86 -9.78 -5.85 7.14
C ILE A 86 -9.30 -5.54 8.56
N ALA A 87 -8.74 -6.52 9.28
CA ALA A 87 -8.20 -6.30 10.62
C ALA A 87 -6.95 -5.41 10.64
N VAL A 88 -6.20 -5.39 9.54
CA VAL A 88 -4.95 -4.62 9.36
C VAL A 88 -5.17 -3.31 8.60
N LEU A 89 -6.39 -3.08 8.09
CA LEU A 89 -6.78 -1.76 7.61
C LEU A 89 -6.52 -0.77 8.75
N PRO A 90 -5.85 0.35 8.48
CA PRO A 90 -5.77 1.42 9.45
C PRO A 90 -7.20 1.76 9.82
N THR A 91 -7.60 1.40 11.03
CA THR A 91 -8.80 1.98 11.62
C THR A 91 -8.50 3.45 11.65
N SER A 92 -9.27 4.26 10.92
CA SER A 92 -9.31 5.69 11.15
C SER A 92 -9.50 5.88 12.65
N SER A 93 -8.42 6.15 13.38
CA SER A 93 -8.43 6.43 14.81
C SER A 93 -9.14 7.74 15.14
N THR A 94 -9.90 8.26 14.19
CA THR A 94 -10.79 9.42 14.25
C THR A 94 -12.28 9.03 14.19
N SER A 95 -12.65 7.74 14.14
CA SER A 95 -14.07 7.36 14.19
C SER A 95 -14.70 7.42 15.60
N GLN A 96 -13.99 7.96 16.60
CA GLN A 96 -14.59 8.28 17.89
C GLN A 96 -15.21 9.69 17.94
N ASP A 97 -15.05 10.50 16.88
CA ASP A 97 -15.68 11.82 16.72
C ASP A 97 -16.36 11.97 15.34
N LEU A 98 -17.24 11.03 14.93
CA LEU A 98 -18.18 11.32 13.84
C LEU A 98 -19.43 12.03 14.39
N PRO A 99 -19.67 13.30 14.03
CA PRO A 99 -20.96 13.70 13.53
C PRO A 99 -20.93 13.61 11.99
N ASP A 100 -21.88 12.84 11.47
CA ASP A 100 -22.43 12.93 10.12
C ASP A 100 -21.54 12.68 8.90
N SER A 101 -21.76 11.48 8.36
CA SER A 101 -21.96 11.16 6.95
C SER A 101 -22.36 12.36 6.05
N SER A 102 -21.40 13.15 5.58
CA SER A 102 -21.49 13.92 4.33
C SER A 102 -20.14 14.52 3.93
N GLY A 103 -19.36 13.76 3.15
CA GLY A 103 -18.59 14.26 2.00
C GLY A 103 -17.63 15.44 2.15
N THR A 104 -17.18 15.82 3.35
CA THR A 104 -16.39 17.05 3.54
C THR A 104 -15.23 16.92 4.54
N ASN A 105 -14.65 15.73 4.69
CA ASN A 105 -13.56 15.49 5.64
C ASN A 105 -12.19 15.87 5.05
N ALA A 106 -12.08 17.09 4.51
CA ALA A 106 -10.79 17.71 4.18
C ALA A 106 -10.34 18.69 5.28
N GLN A 107 -11.06 18.75 6.40
CA GLN A 107 -10.87 19.76 7.43
C GLN A 107 -10.92 19.08 8.81
N GLY A 108 -9.76 18.84 9.41
CA GLY A 108 -9.68 18.68 10.87
C GLY A 108 -9.21 17.34 11.41
N ASP A 109 -8.20 16.70 10.81
CA ASP A 109 -7.34 15.81 11.60
C ASP A 109 -6.36 16.70 12.38
N PRO A 110 -6.50 16.85 13.71
CA PRO A 110 -5.63 17.71 14.52
C PRO A 110 -4.16 17.26 14.48
N GLU A 111 -3.95 15.96 14.22
CA GLU A 111 -2.63 15.37 13.98
C GLU A 111 -1.99 15.91 12.69
N PHE A 112 -2.78 16.11 11.63
CA PHE A 112 -2.29 16.66 10.37
C PHE A 112 -1.87 18.13 10.52
N GLU A 113 -2.66 18.93 11.25
CA GLU A 113 -2.30 20.33 11.55
C GLU A 113 -1.03 20.41 12.42
N GLN A 114 -0.87 19.48 13.37
CA GLN A 114 0.35 19.39 14.17
C GLN A 114 1.56 19.00 13.33
N LEU A 115 1.41 18.03 12.44
CA LEU A 115 2.47 17.59 11.53
C LEU A 115 2.87 18.71 10.56
N GLU A 116 1.91 19.49 10.04
CA GLU A 116 2.22 20.63 9.19
C GLU A 116 3.09 21.66 9.93
N LYS A 117 2.75 21.96 11.18
CA LYS A 117 3.54 22.87 12.03
C LYS A 117 4.95 22.33 12.28
N GLU A 118 5.08 21.03 12.52
CA GLU A 118 6.38 20.38 12.72
C GLU A 118 7.24 20.43 11.45
N ILE A 119 6.67 20.14 10.28
CA ILE A 119 7.36 20.25 8.99
C ILE A 119 7.80 21.70 8.73
N GLN A 120 6.93 22.68 8.99
CA GLN A 120 7.28 24.09 8.83
C GLN A 120 8.42 24.52 9.76
N GLN A 121 8.42 24.03 11.00
CA GLN A 121 9.51 24.29 11.95
C GLN A 121 10.82 23.63 11.48
N SER A 122 10.79 22.35 11.14
CA SER A 122 11.97 21.62 10.66
C SER A 122 12.58 22.26 9.41
N ASN A 123 11.74 22.72 8.47
CA ASN A 123 12.21 23.43 7.28
C ASN A 123 12.88 24.77 7.60
N ARG A 124 12.38 25.53 8.59
CA ARG A 124 13.05 26.76 9.04
C ARG A 124 14.41 26.46 9.62
N GLU A 125 14.49 25.50 10.54
CA GLU A 125 15.75 25.10 11.17
C GLU A 125 16.77 24.61 10.13
N TYR A 126 16.31 23.88 9.11
CA TYR A 126 17.12 23.46 7.97
C TYR A 126 17.67 24.66 7.17
N LEU A 127 16.83 25.64 6.83
CA LEU A 127 17.25 26.83 6.08
C LEU A 127 18.23 27.69 6.88
N GLU A 128 18.02 27.84 8.19
CA GLU A 128 18.93 28.57 9.08
C GLU A 128 20.31 27.87 9.13
N ALA A 129 20.32 26.55 9.32
CA ALA A 129 21.56 25.77 9.32
C ALA A 129 22.31 25.87 7.97
N LEU A 130 21.57 25.89 6.85
CA LEU A 130 22.13 26.07 5.52
C LEU A 130 22.82 27.43 5.38
N GLN A 131 22.18 28.52 5.81
CA GLN A 131 22.77 29.86 5.77
C GLN A 131 24.05 29.97 6.60
N VAL A 132 24.06 29.36 7.79
CA VAL A 132 25.26 29.31 8.64
C VAL A 132 26.38 28.53 7.94
N ALA A 133 26.07 27.41 7.29
CA ALA A 133 27.05 26.64 6.54
C ALA A 133 27.62 27.42 5.33
N GLU A 134 26.76 28.13 4.57
CA GLU A 134 27.18 28.96 3.43
C GLU A 134 28.08 30.13 3.85
N THR A 135 27.73 30.80 4.94
CA THR A 135 28.54 31.92 5.48
C THR A 135 29.89 31.44 5.99
N LEU A 136 29.93 30.31 6.71
CA LEU A 136 31.19 29.70 7.15
C LEU A 136 32.05 29.25 5.96
N TYR A 137 31.43 28.64 4.94
CA TYR A 137 32.11 28.25 3.71
C TYR A 137 32.75 29.46 3.01
N ALA A 138 32.01 30.55 2.86
CA ALA A 138 32.52 31.79 2.29
C ALA A 138 33.68 32.37 3.12
N GLN A 139 33.60 32.32 4.45
CA GLN A 139 34.65 32.79 5.35
C GLN A 139 35.93 31.94 5.24
N ILE A 140 35.80 30.61 5.16
CA ILE A 140 36.94 29.70 4.94
C ILE A 140 37.56 29.95 3.55
N GLN A 141 36.74 30.13 2.52
CA GLN A 141 37.24 30.42 1.18
C GLN A 141 37.99 31.76 1.14
N ALA A 142 37.49 32.79 1.83
CA ALA A 142 38.13 34.09 1.94
C ALA A 142 39.47 34.01 2.71
N SER A 143 39.51 33.29 3.84
CA SER A 143 40.74 33.13 4.62
C SER A 143 41.81 32.33 3.86
N LEU A 144 41.42 31.30 3.11
CA LEU A 144 42.32 30.56 2.21
C LEU A 144 42.87 31.45 1.09
N LYS A 145 42.02 32.25 0.42
CA LYS A 145 42.48 33.21 -0.60
C LYS A 145 43.45 34.24 -0.02
N ALA A 146 43.15 34.79 1.16
CA ALA A 146 44.03 35.73 1.84
C ALA A 146 45.37 35.09 2.22
N ALA A 147 45.37 33.88 2.78
CA ALA A 147 46.59 33.15 3.13
C ALA A 147 47.46 32.82 1.88
N LEU A 148 46.82 32.50 0.75
CA LEU A 148 47.52 32.30 -0.52
C LEU A 148 48.13 33.60 -1.06
N ALA A 149 47.41 34.73 -0.98
CA ALA A 149 47.90 36.04 -1.40
C ALA A 149 49.06 36.55 -0.53
N THR A 150 49.05 36.30 0.78
CA THR A 150 50.16 36.64 1.68
C THR A 150 51.40 35.77 1.42
N ARG A 151 51.22 34.56 0.87
CA ARG A 151 52.32 33.65 0.51
C ARG A 151 53.01 34.03 -0.82
N THR A 152 52.37 34.82 -1.67
CA THR A 152 53.00 35.40 -2.86
C THR A 152 53.83 36.63 -2.48
N ILE A 153 55.13 36.39 -2.27
CA ILE A 153 56.20 37.34 -1.91
C ILE A 153 56.35 38.47 -2.97
N PRO A 154 56.68 39.72 -2.58
CA PRO A 154 56.87 40.87 -3.48
C PRO A 154 58.08 40.70 -4.43
N PRO A 155 58.08 41.36 -5.61
CA PRO A 155 59.21 41.32 -6.54
C PRO A 155 60.48 41.91 -5.87
N PRO A 156 61.68 41.40 -6.23
CA PRO A 156 62.94 41.84 -5.62
C PRO A 156 63.17 43.33 -5.90
N ALA A 157 63.69 44.03 -4.89
CA ALA A 157 64.05 45.44 -4.99
C ALA A 157 65.14 45.65 -6.05
N GLU A 158 64.84 46.41 -7.09
CA GLU A 158 65.85 46.93 -8.01
C GLU A 158 66.59 48.09 -7.32
N SER A 159 67.92 48.00 -7.39
CA SER A 159 68.92 48.92 -6.81
C SER A 159 69.45 49.87 -7.87
#